data_AF-A0A095WT71-F1
#
_entry.id   AF-A0A095WT71-F1
#
_cell.length_a   1.000
_cell.length_b   1.000
_cell.length_c   1.000
_cell.angle_alpha   90.00
_cell.angle_beta   90.00
_cell.angle_gamma   90.00
#
_symmetry.space_group_name_H-M   'P 1'
#
loop_
_entity.id
_entity.type
_entity.pdbx_description
1 polymer ?
#
loop_
_entity_poly.entity_id
_entity_poly.type
_entity_poly.pdbx_seq_one_letter_code
_entity_poly.pdbx_strand_id
1 'polypeptide(L)'
;MSLQESSCAKSVEKPSFFGRIRAEWLIIGAAVLIVGLLALVPLVFLLWQSFITPAVGDVPAVLTLGNYVWALTDASILPLFKNSVVFATGTSCLALVIGTLFAWLNERTNTPFKMMFYAASIVPLVIPSILFTVSWIMMASPQIGSCPMEWCSLDDHGSSQRAG
;
A
#
# COMPACT_ATOMS: atom_id res chain seq x y z
N MET A 1 47.44 -57.92 -7.81
CA MET A 1 46.12 -57.49 -7.29
C MET A 1 46.26 -56.06 -6.83
N SER A 2 46.51 -55.20 -7.81
CA SER A 2 46.86 -53.80 -7.68
C SER A 2 46.70 -53.21 -9.08
N LEU A 3 46.03 -52.06 -9.18
CA LEU A 3 46.09 -51.12 -10.31
C LEU A 3 45.26 -51.43 -11.59
N GLN A 4 43.91 -51.41 -11.58
CA GLN A 4 43.24 -50.99 -12.84
C GLN A 4 41.82 -50.39 -12.81
N GLU A 5 40.94 -50.58 -11.82
CA GLU A 5 39.50 -50.37 -12.17
C GLU A 5 38.82 -49.06 -11.77
N SER A 6 39.27 -48.30 -10.78
CA SER A 6 38.52 -47.09 -10.36
C SER A 6 38.98 -45.77 -11.01
N SER A 7 39.79 -45.86 -12.08
CA SER A 7 40.11 -44.71 -12.93
C SER A 7 39.03 -44.36 -13.96
N CYS A 8 37.89 -45.07 -14.03
CA CYS A 8 36.89 -44.84 -15.07
C CYS A 8 35.62 -44.21 -14.51
N ALA A 9 35.22 -43.09 -15.12
CA ALA A 9 33.95 -42.38 -14.94
C ALA A 9 33.83 -41.45 -13.72
N LYS A 10 34.74 -40.48 -13.63
CA LYS A 10 34.35 -39.14 -13.18
C LYS A 10 33.44 -38.55 -14.27
N SER A 11 32.15 -38.88 -14.23
CA SER A 11 31.13 -38.25 -15.09
C SER A 11 31.13 -36.76 -14.80
N VAL A 12 31.85 -36.02 -15.63
CA VAL A 12 31.71 -34.57 -15.76
C VAL A 12 30.34 -34.35 -16.39
N GLU A 13 29.32 -34.24 -15.54
CA GLU A 13 27.98 -33.83 -15.93
C GLU A 13 28.10 -32.43 -16.53
N LYS A 14 27.91 -32.33 -17.86
CA LYS A 14 27.88 -31.05 -18.57
C LYS A 14 26.72 -30.23 -18.00
N PRO A 15 26.95 -29.08 -17.34
CA PRO A 15 25.84 -28.18 -17.08
C PRO A 15 25.35 -27.68 -18.44
N SER A 16 24.15 -28.10 -18.84
CA SER A 16 23.48 -27.67 -20.05
C SER A 16 23.01 -26.22 -19.90
N PHE A 17 23.95 -25.29 -19.96
CA PHE A 17 23.73 -23.84 -19.84
C PHE A 17 22.65 -23.33 -20.83
N PHE A 18 22.52 -23.98 -21.99
CA PHE A 18 21.57 -23.63 -23.05
C PHE A 18 20.14 -24.19 -22.88
N GLY A 19 19.91 -25.07 -21.90
CA GLY A 19 18.58 -25.60 -21.58
C GLY A 19 17.82 -24.71 -20.58
N ARG A 20 18.56 -24.16 -19.61
CA ARG A 20 18.05 -23.23 -18.61
C ARG A 20 17.57 -21.91 -19.21
N ILE A 21 18.31 -21.34 -20.16
CA ILE A 21 17.93 -20.07 -20.81
C ILE A 21 16.58 -20.15 -21.57
N ARG A 22 16.00 -21.34 -21.84
CA ARG A 22 14.62 -21.46 -22.34
C ARG A 22 13.59 -21.70 -21.24
N ALA A 23 13.92 -22.52 -20.24
CA ALA A 23 13.02 -22.81 -19.13
C ALA A 23 12.81 -21.58 -18.22
N GLU A 24 13.87 -20.89 -17.83
CA GLU A 24 13.79 -19.65 -17.05
C GLU A 24 12.91 -18.58 -17.75
N TRP A 25 13.07 -18.39 -19.05
CA TRP A 25 12.27 -17.41 -19.81
C TRP A 25 10.82 -17.85 -20.00
N LEU A 26 10.54 -19.14 -20.11
CA LEU A 26 9.18 -19.67 -20.11
C LEU A 26 8.51 -19.50 -18.74
N ILE A 27 9.24 -19.71 -17.65
CA ILE A 27 8.73 -19.50 -16.28
C ILE A 27 8.47 -18.02 -16.04
N ILE A 28 9.40 -17.13 -16.39
CA ILE A 28 9.21 -15.68 -16.27
C ILE A 28 8.06 -15.22 -17.16
N GLY A 29 8.00 -15.69 -18.41
CA GLY A 29 6.91 -15.38 -19.34
C GLY A 29 5.56 -15.85 -18.82
N ALA A 30 5.47 -17.07 -18.29
CA ALA A 30 4.25 -17.59 -17.69
C ALA A 30 3.86 -16.81 -16.42
N ALA A 31 4.81 -16.47 -15.55
CA ALA A 31 4.56 -15.67 -14.36
C ALA A 31 4.05 -14.26 -14.71
N VAL A 32 4.72 -13.59 -15.66
CA VAL A 32 4.30 -12.27 -16.17
C VAL A 32 2.93 -12.36 -16.83
N LEU A 33 2.66 -13.41 -17.60
CA LEU A 33 1.35 -13.61 -18.23
C LEU A 33 0.26 -13.83 -17.19
N ILE A 34 0.48 -14.68 -16.19
CA ILE A 34 -0.49 -14.94 -15.13
C ILE A 34 -0.75 -13.67 -14.33
N VAL A 35 0.29 -12.98 -13.85
CA VAL A 35 0.15 -11.71 -13.11
C VAL A 35 -0.51 -10.65 -13.98
N GLY A 36 -0.11 -10.55 -15.25
CA GLY A 36 -0.69 -9.65 -16.22
C GLY A 36 -2.16 -9.92 -16.46
N LEU A 37 -2.57 -11.18 -16.64
CA LEU A 37 -3.98 -11.56 -16.78
C LEU A 37 -4.77 -11.25 -15.52
N LEU A 38 -4.26 -11.59 -14.34
CA LEU A 38 -4.92 -11.29 -13.05
C LEU A 38 -5.11 -9.79 -12.82
N ALA A 39 -4.19 -8.95 -13.29
CA ALA A 39 -4.29 -7.50 -13.19
C ALA A 39 -5.13 -6.87 -14.31
N LEU A 40 -4.99 -7.35 -15.55
CA LEU A 40 -5.66 -6.79 -16.72
C LEU A 40 -7.14 -7.15 -16.78
N VAL A 41 -7.54 -8.36 -16.36
CA VAL A 41 -8.95 -8.78 -16.36
C VAL A 41 -9.84 -7.81 -15.57
N PRO A 42 -9.58 -7.51 -14.28
CA PRO A 42 -10.39 -6.56 -13.53
C PRO A 42 -10.25 -5.13 -14.05
N LEU A 43 -9.10 -4.76 -14.62
CA LEU A 43 -8.89 -3.42 -15.20
C LEU A 43 -9.74 -3.23 -16.47
N VAL A 44 -9.76 -4.21 -17.37
CA VAL A 44 -10.62 -4.21 -18.56
C VAL A 44 -12.08 -4.20 -18.16
N PHE A 45 -12.46 -5.00 -17.15
CA PHE A 45 -13.82 -4.99 -16.62
C PHE A 45 -14.22 -3.62 -16.05
N LEU A 46 -13.32 -2.99 -15.27
CA LEU A 46 -13.53 -1.67 -14.70
C LEU A 46 -13.66 -0.60 -15.80
N LEU A 47 -12.81 -0.64 -16.82
CA LEU A 47 -12.89 0.27 -17.97
C LEU A 47 -14.20 0.08 -18.72
N TRP A 48 -14.57 -1.17 -19.03
CA TRP A 48 -15.83 -1.50 -19.70
C TRP A 48 -17.03 -0.96 -18.91
N GLN A 49 -17.04 -1.17 -17.59
CA GLN A 49 -18.07 -0.66 -16.70
C GLN A 49 -18.04 0.88 -16.57
N SER A 50 -16.89 1.52 -16.74
CA SER A 50 -16.78 2.98 -16.68
C SER A 50 -17.45 3.69 -17.88
N PHE A 51 -17.54 3.02 -19.03
CA PHE A 51 -18.23 3.56 -20.23
C PHE A 51 -19.72 3.23 -20.27
N ILE A 52 -20.18 2.33 -19.40
CA ILE A 52 -21.56 1.86 -19.34
C ILE A 52 -22.24 2.52 -18.13
N THR A 53 -23.38 3.18 -18.35
CA THR A 53 -24.21 3.62 -17.21
C THR A 53 -24.67 2.38 -16.42
N PRO A 54 -24.52 2.35 -15.09
CA PRO A 54 -25.03 1.23 -14.30
C PRO A 54 -26.52 1.06 -14.57
N ALA A 55 -26.93 -0.14 -14.96
CA ALA A 55 -28.33 -0.50 -15.07
C ALA A 55 -28.90 -0.52 -13.64
N VAL A 56 -29.56 0.57 -13.24
CA VAL A 56 -30.26 0.67 -11.95
C VAL A 56 -31.74 0.53 -12.24
N GLY A 57 -32.33 -0.62 -11.91
CA GLY A 57 -33.73 -0.93 -12.22
C GLY A 57 -33.97 -1.21 -13.71
N ASP A 58 -35.01 -0.61 -14.29
CA ASP A 58 -35.47 -0.84 -15.68
C ASP A 58 -34.76 0.03 -16.75
N VAL A 59 -33.67 0.71 -16.40
CA VAL A 59 -32.95 1.57 -17.34
C VAL A 59 -31.91 0.76 -18.11
N PRO A 60 -31.98 0.67 -19.46
CA PRO A 60 -31.01 -0.09 -20.23
C PRO A 60 -29.63 0.53 -20.11
N ALA A 61 -28.60 -0.33 -20.07
CA ALA A 61 -27.20 0.07 -20.09
C ALA A 61 -26.87 0.75 -21.44
N VAL A 62 -26.76 2.08 -21.43
CA VAL A 62 -26.36 2.87 -22.61
C VAL A 62 -24.88 3.22 -22.49
N LEU A 63 -24.14 3.09 -23.60
CA LEU A 63 -22.78 3.60 -23.70
C LEU A 63 -22.81 5.14 -23.75
N THR A 64 -22.27 5.79 -22.73
CA THR A 64 -22.27 7.26 -22.66
C THR A 64 -20.99 7.81 -22.05
N LEU A 65 -20.49 8.90 -22.64
CA LEU A 65 -19.40 9.72 -22.09
C LEU A 65 -19.90 10.68 -21.00
N GLY A 66 -21.21 10.75 -20.78
CA GLY A 66 -21.83 11.60 -19.76
C GLY A 66 -21.39 11.29 -18.33
N ASN A 67 -21.01 10.03 -18.05
CA ASN A 67 -20.49 9.62 -16.74
C ASN A 67 -19.19 10.37 -16.37
N TYR A 68 -18.29 10.56 -17.34
CA TYR A 68 -17.04 11.30 -17.12
C TYR A 68 -17.28 12.80 -16.95
N VAL A 69 -18.19 13.38 -17.75
CA VAL A 69 -18.55 14.80 -17.61
C VAL A 69 -19.18 15.05 -16.24
N TRP A 70 -20.10 14.20 -15.81
CA TRP A 70 -20.70 14.29 -14.49
C TRP A 70 -19.65 14.13 -13.37
N ALA A 71 -18.79 13.12 -13.42
CA ALA A 71 -17.76 12.88 -12.41
C ALA A 71 -16.71 14.01 -12.32
N LEU A 72 -16.38 14.65 -13.45
CA LEU A 72 -15.41 15.75 -13.50
C LEU A 72 -16.02 17.12 -13.21
N THR A 73 -17.32 17.28 -13.41
CA THR A 73 -18.04 18.56 -13.19
C THR A 73 -18.70 18.62 -11.81
N ASP A 74 -18.80 17.51 -11.09
CA ASP A 74 -19.31 17.49 -9.72
C ASP A 74 -18.38 18.27 -8.78
N ALA A 75 -18.93 19.34 -8.20
CA ALA A 75 -18.23 20.24 -7.28
C ALA A 75 -17.73 19.54 -6.01
N SER A 76 -18.25 18.35 -5.70
CA SER A 76 -17.84 17.54 -4.54
C SER A 76 -16.58 16.73 -4.82
N ILE A 77 -16.33 16.34 -6.07
CA ILE A 77 -15.21 15.45 -6.44
C ILE A 77 -13.89 16.21 -6.59
N LEU A 78 -13.93 17.43 -7.13
CA LEU A 78 -12.75 18.29 -7.30
C LEU A 78 -11.97 18.56 -6.00
N PRO A 79 -12.59 18.98 -4.88
CA PRO A 79 -11.87 19.20 -3.63
C PRO A 79 -11.31 17.89 -3.04
N LEU A 80 -12.02 16.77 -3.16
CA LEU A 80 -11.54 15.46 -2.69
C LEU A 80 -10.29 15.01 -3.46
N PHE A 81 -10.30 15.20 -4.78
CA PHE A 81 -9.14 14.92 -5.63
C PHE A 81 -7.94 15.78 -5.24
N LYS A 82 -8.14 17.10 -5.09
CA LYS A 82 -7.08 18.01 -4.67
C LYS A 82 -6.49 17.63 -3.31
N ASN A 83 -7.34 17.34 -2.32
CA ASN A 83 -6.89 16.93 -0.99
C ASN A 83 -6.08 15.64 -1.03
N SER A 84 -6.51 14.66 -1.82
CA SER A 84 -5.80 13.39 -1.99
C SER A 84 -4.43 13.58 -2.64
N VAL A 85 -4.33 14.43 -3.67
CA VAL A 85 -3.06 14.74 -4.35
C VAL A 85 -2.10 15.47 -3.42
N VAL A 86 -2.58 16.51 -2.72
CA VAL A 86 -1.74 17.26 -1.75
C VAL A 86 -1.30 16.34 -0.61
N PHE A 87 -2.18 15.48 -0.11
CA PHE A 87 -1.85 14.52 0.94
C PHE A 87 -0.81 13.50 0.47
N ALA A 88 -1.01 12.88 -0.70
CA ALA A 88 -0.09 11.88 -1.24
C ALA A 88 1.30 12.46 -1.54
N THR A 89 1.35 13.65 -2.15
CA THR A 89 2.62 14.34 -2.43
C THR A 89 3.32 14.81 -1.16
N GLY A 90 2.58 15.39 -0.20
CA GLY A 90 3.12 15.82 1.08
C GLY A 90 3.69 14.66 1.90
N THR A 91 2.94 13.57 2.03
CA THR A 91 3.37 12.36 2.75
C THR A 91 4.56 11.68 2.07
N SER A 92 4.58 11.60 0.73
CA SER A 92 5.71 11.03 -0.01
C SER A 92 6.99 11.86 0.17
N CYS A 93 6.88 13.18 0.06
CA CYS A 93 8.01 14.09 0.28
C CYS A 93 8.56 13.95 1.71
N LEU A 94 7.66 13.96 2.70
CA LEU A 94 8.03 13.80 4.10
C LEU A 94 8.71 12.44 4.37
N ALA A 95 8.16 11.37 3.80
CA ALA A 95 8.72 10.02 3.93
C ALA A 95 10.12 9.92 3.30
N LEU A 96 10.33 10.53 2.12
CA LEU A 96 11.64 10.58 1.48
C LEU A 96 12.65 11.38 2.29
N VAL A 97 12.27 12.55 2.80
CA VAL A 97 13.17 13.37 3.63
C VAL A 97 13.57 12.62 4.89
N ILE A 98 12.61 12.08 5.65
CA ILE A 98 12.88 11.34 6.89
C ILE A 98 13.70 10.08 6.60
N GLY A 99 13.29 9.29 5.60
CA GLY A 99 13.99 8.05 5.22
C GLY A 99 15.42 8.31 4.74
N THR A 100 15.64 9.37 3.96
CA THR A 100 16.97 9.76 3.49
C THR A 100 17.86 10.25 4.63
N LEU A 101 17.32 11.07 5.54
CA LEU A 101 18.05 11.50 6.74
C LEU A 101 18.44 10.31 7.61
N PHE A 102 17.51 9.37 7.82
CA PHE A 102 17.79 8.12 8.55
C PHE A 102 18.88 7.29 7.89
N ALA A 103 18.80 7.10 6.57
CA ALA A 103 19.81 6.36 5.81
C ALA A 103 21.18 7.03 5.88
N TRP A 104 21.23 8.35 5.73
CA TRP A 104 22.47 9.12 5.80
C TRP A 104 23.11 9.07 7.20
N LEU A 105 22.30 9.19 8.25
CA LEU A 105 22.76 9.06 9.63
C LEU A 105 23.31 7.67 9.92
N ASN A 106 22.67 6.61 9.45
CA ASN A 106 23.13 5.23 9.66
C ASN A 106 24.46 4.92 8.95
N GLU A 107 24.66 5.46 7.75
CA GLU A 107 25.90 5.28 6.98
C GLU A 107 27.06 6.09 7.58
N ARG A 108 26.80 7.35 7.97
CA ARG A 108 27.85 8.27 8.46
C ARG A 108 28.13 8.14 9.94
N THR A 109 27.17 7.67 10.74
CA THR A 109 27.34 7.46 12.18
C THR A 109 27.60 5.98 12.41
N ASN A 110 28.81 5.64 12.87
CA ASN A 110 29.20 4.27 13.22
C ASN A 110 28.45 3.83 14.50
N THR A 111 27.13 3.64 14.39
CA THR A 111 26.22 3.40 15.50
C THR A 111 26.33 1.95 15.98
N PRO A 112 26.59 1.72 17.27
CA PRO A 112 26.69 0.37 17.84
C PRO A 112 25.35 -0.39 17.90
N PHE A 113 24.24 0.22 17.43
CA PHE A 113 22.86 -0.26 17.56
C PHE A 113 22.21 -0.66 16.22
N LYS A 114 22.97 -1.20 15.26
CA LYS A 114 22.46 -1.66 13.94
C LYS A 114 21.24 -2.57 14.04
N MET A 115 21.16 -3.40 15.10
CA MET A 115 20.02 -4.29 15.35
C MET A 115 18.72 -3.53 15.68
N MET A 116 18.79 -2.39 16.37
CA MET A 116 17.62 -1.59 16.72
C MET A 116 17.01 -0.91 15.50
N PHE A 117 17.86 -0.42 14.58
CA PHE A 117 17.40 0.15 13.31
C PHE A 117 16.74 -0.92 12.42
N TYR A 118 17.32 -2.12 12.35
CA TYR A 118 16.71 -3.23 11.62
C TYR A 118 15.37 -3.66 12.22
N ALA A 119 15.29 -3.76 13.56
CA ALA A 119 14.04 -4.04 14.25
C ALA A 119 12.99 -2.94 14.00
N ALA A 120 13.39 -1.65 14.06
CA ALA A 120 12.49 -0.52 13.82
C ALA A 120 11.94 -0.49 12.38
N SER A 121 12.65 -1.03 11.39
CA SER A 121 12.12 -1.17 10.02
C SER A 121 11.15 -2.34 9.86
N ILE A 122 11.31 -3.42 10.63
CA ILE A 122 10.44 -4.60 10.57
C ILE A 122 9.16 -4.42 11.40
N VAL A 123 9.23 -3.71 12.52
CA VAL A 123 8.10 -3.50 13.43
C VAL A 123 6.83 -2.99 12.71
N PRO A 124 6.88 -1.97 11.84
CA PRO A 124 5.70 -1.51 11.10
C PRO A 124 5.17 -2.51 10.07
N LEU A 125 5.99 -3.47 9.62
CA LEU A 125 5.58 -4.52 8.68
C LEU A 125 4.84 -5.66 9.37
N VAL A 126 5.20 -5.96 10.62
CA VAL A 126 4.55 -7.00 11.43
C VAL A 126 3.25 -6.49 12.04
N ILE A 127 3.22 -5.21 12.44
CA ILE A 127 2.03 -4.60 13.02
C ILE A 127 1.02 -4.30 11.89
N PRO A 128 -0.23 -4.81 11.98
CA PRO A 128 -1.29 -4.46 11.04
C PRO A 128 -1.50 -2.94 10.96
N SER A 129 -1.51 -2.38 9.75
CA SER A 129 -1.67 -0.93 9.52
C SER A 129 -2.94 -0.35 10.15
N ILE A 130 -4.01 -1.15 10.23
CA ILE A 130 -5.27 -0.77 10.88
C ILE A 130 -5.08 -0.40 12.36
N LEU A 131 -4.17 -1.07 13.08
CA LEU A 131 -3.91 -0.77 14.49
C LEU A 131 -3.30 0.62 14.64
N PHE A 132 -2.38 1.01 13.76
CA PHE A 132 -1.84 2.37 13.76
C PHE A 132 -2.94 3.42 13.57
N THR A 133 -3.82 3.23 12.58
CA THR A 133 -4.93 4.15 12.33
C THR A 133 -5.84 4.28 13.55
N VAL A 134 -6.24 3.16 14.17
CA VAL A 134 -7.09 3.17 15.36
C VAL A 134 -6.37 3.82 16.55
N SER A 135 -5.08 3.55 16.76
CA SER A 135 -4.30 4.18 17.82
C SER A 135 -4.24 5.70 17.66
N TRP A 136 -4.01 6.21 16.45
CA TRP A 136 -4.00 7.65 16.19
C TRP A 136 -5.38 8.28 16.37
N ILE A 137 -6.45 7.63 15.91
CA ILE A 137 -7.84 8.11 16.11
C ILE A 137 -8.19 8.12 17.60
N MET A 138 -7.81 7.08 18.33
CA MET A 138 -8.03 6.99 19.78
C MET A 138 -7.23 8.06 20.54
N MET A 139 -5.97 8.28 20.16
CA MET A 139 -5.15 9.35 20.75
C MET A 139 -5.70 10.75 20.42
N ALA A 140 -6.26 10.93 19.23
CA ALA A 140 -6.93 12.15 18.81
C ALA A 140 -8.35 12.29 19.37
N SER A 141 -8.92 11.22 19.93
CA SER A 141 -10.29 11.22 20.49
C SER A 141 -10.27 11.80 21.91
N PRO A 142 -10.99 12.91 22.15
CA PRO A 142 -10.99 13.59 23.44
C PRO A 142 -11.67 12.80 24.57
N GLN A 143 -12.36 11.69 24.27
CA GLN A 143 -13.02 10.85 25.29
C GLN A 143 -12.06 9.96 26.09
N ILE A 144 -10.86 9.72 25.56
CA ILE A 144 -9.80 8.90 26.19
C ILE A 144 -8.48 9.67 26.31
N GLY A 145 -8.28 10.71 25.51
CA GLY A 145 -7.18 11.65 25.62
C GLY A 145 -7.60 12.93 26.34
N SER A 146 -7.34 13.01 27.64
CA SER A 146 -7.03 14.26 28.35
C SER A 146 -7.96 15.47 28.16
N CYS A 147 -9.28 15.32 28.03
CA CYS A 147 -10.15 16.46 28.34
C CYS A 147 -10.08 16.67 29.86
N PRO A 148 -9.55 17.81 30.37
CA PRO A 148 -9.60 18.06 31.80
C PRO A 148 -11.07 18.06 32.21
N MET A 149 -11.42 17.23 33.21
CA MET A 149 -12.76 17.17 33.80
C MET A 149 -13.35 18.56 34.12
N GLU A 150 -12.49 19.56 34.35
CA GLU A 150 -12.88 20.97 34.49
C GLU A 150 -13.68 21.52 33.31
N TRP A 151 -13.29 21.27 32.07
CA TRP A 151 -13.99 21.80 30.89
C TRP A 151 -15.34 21.11 30.66
N CYS A 152 -15.48 19.84 31.04
CA CYS A 152 -16.74 19.11 30.89
C CYS A 152 -17.76 19.47 31.99
N SER A 153 -17.30 19.90 33.17
CA SER A 153 -18.18 20.34 34.26
C SER A 153 -18.76 21.76 34.10
N LEU A 154 -18.15 22.61 33.27
CA LEU A 154 -18.61 23.99 33.06
C LEU A 154 -19.80 24.09 32.10
N ASP A 155 -19.96 23.12 31.20
CA ASP A 155 -21.07 23.11 30.23
C ASP A 155 -22.41 22.66 30.84
N ASP A 156 -22.40 21.98 32.00
CA ASP A 156 -23.65 21.49 32.64
C ASP A 156 -24.38 22.57 33.46
N HIS A 157 -23.66 23.61 33.92
CA HIS A 157 -24.27 24.72 34.67
C HIS A 157 -24.99 25.75 33.79
N GLY A 158 -24.73 25.77 32.48
CA GLY A 158 -25.34 26.72 31.53
C GLY A 158 -26.67 26.27 30.94
N SER A 159 -27.00 24.98 31.00
CA SER A 159 -28.21 24.39 30.41
C SER A 159 -29.43 24.49 31.34
N SER A 160 -29.24 24.46 32.66
CA SER A 160 -30.33 24.51 33.65
C SER A 160 -30.96 25.90 33.83
N GLN A 161 -30.30 26.99 33.42
CA GLN A 161 -30.80 28.37 33.55
C GLN A 161 -31.71 28.80 32.38
N ARG A 162 -31.80 28.02 31.29
CA ARG A 162 -32.62 28.33 30.10
C ARG A 162 -33.99 27.63 30.08
N ALA A 163 -34.33 26.90 31.14
CA ALA A 163 -35.58 26.14 31.26
C ALA A 163 -36.55 26.69 32.32
N GLY A 164 -36.41 27.98 32.69
CA GLY A 164 -37.30 28.71 33.59
C GLY A 164 -37.99 29.87 32.89
#